data_AF-X0Z2T3-F1
#
_entry.id   AF-X0Z2T3-F1
#
_cell.length_a   1.000
_cell.length_b   1.000
_cell.length_c   1.000
_cell.angle_alpha   90.00
_cell.angle_beta   90.00
_cell.angle_gamma   90.00
#
_symmetry.space_group_name_H-M   'P 1'
#
loop_
_entity.id
_entity.type
_entity.pdbx_description
1 polymer ?
#
loop_
_entity_poly.entity_id
_entity_poly.type
_entity_poly.pdbx_seq_one_letter_code
_entity_poly.pdbx_strand_id
1 'polypeptide(L)'
;MRIYIGGDSWGQGEWGNPDGPDSYSVVHRGLEQFLIDDGHTVTNKSRSSKGNGKTYDLLAEADEHDVYIIFQTVSLRDNLEWQSLITWKDFINRNKELKAEFYKKLSSLPMKIHILGGLEKVHKDEL
;
A
#
# COMPACT_ATOMS: atom_id res chain seq x y z
N MET A 1 6.02 -20.27 -0.74
CA MET A 1 6.21 -19.20 -1.76
C MET A 1 6.94 -18.04 -1.13
N ARG A 2 7.65 -17.25 -1.94
CA ARG A 2 8.15 -15.93 -1.59
C ARG A 2 7.07 -14.90 -1.93
N ILE A 3 6.59 -14.17 -0.92
CA ILE A 3 5.51 -13.19 -1.07
C ILE A 3 6.04 -11.81 -0.68
N TYR A 4 5.85 -10.83 -1.56
CA TYR A 4 6.11 -9.43 -1.26
C TYR A 4 4.82 -8.73 -0.85
N ILE A 5 4.85 -7.95 0.24
CA ILE A 5 3.76 -7.08 0.64
C ILE A 5 4.24 -5.63 0.64
N GLY A 6 3.54 -4.75 -0.07
CA GLY A 6 3.78 -3.31 -0.07
C GLY A 6 2.51 -2.51 0.17
N GLY A 7 2.68 -1.20 0.34
CA GLY A 7 1.59 -0.26 0.59
C GLY A 7 1.76 0.52 1.89
N ASP A 8 0.64 0.98 2.42
CA ASP A 8 0.57 1.82 3.62
C ASP A 8 0.50 1.00 4.92
N SER A 9 0.00 1.62 5.98
CA SER A 9 -0.24 0.98 7.28
C SER A 9 -1.05 -0.32 7.21
N TRP A 10 -2.01 -0.45 6.28
CA TRP A 10 -2.86 -1.64 6.22
C TRP A 10 -2.08 -2.92 5.92
N GLY A 11 -0.97 -2.80 5.17
CA GLY A 11 -0.07 -3.93 4.92
C GLY A 11 0.81 -4.30 6.10
N GLN A 12 0.90 -3.47 7.15
CA GLN A 12 1.71 -3.75 8.35
C GLN A 12 0.96 -4.49 9.46
N GLY A 13 -0.37 -4.59 9.37
CA GLY A 13 -1.21 -5.03 10.48
C GLY A 13 -1.34 -3.95 11.56
N GLU A 14 -1.63 -4.37 12.79
CA GLU A 14 -1.72 -3.49 13.96
C GLU A 14 -0.34 -3.37 14.61
N TRP A 15 0.13 -2.15 14.83
CA TRP A 15 1.39 -1.86 15.51
C TRP A 15 1.13 -1.10 16.80
N GLY A 16 1.79 -1.54 17.86
CA GLY A 16 1.78 -0.85 19.14
C GLY A 16 2.58 0.46 19.11
N ASN A 17 2.33 1.31 20.09
CA ASN A 17 3.23 2.40 20.47
C ASN A 17 3.71 2.14 21.90
N PRO A 18 4.68 1.22 22.09
CA PRO A 18 5.11 0.79 23.42
C PRO A 18 5.70 1.94 24.25
N ASP A 19 6.23 2.96 23.58
CA ASP A 19 6.84 4.14 24.20
C ASP A 19 5.88 5.34 24.29
N GLY A 20 4.59 5.15 23.93
CA GLY A 20 3.57 6.19 23.94
C GLY A 20 2.88 6.38 25.30
N PRO A 21 2.23 7.54 25.53
CA PRO A 21 1.56 7.86 26.79
C PRO A 21 0.42 6.88 27.15
N ASP A 22 -0.17 6.22 26.15
CA ASP A 22 -1.26 5.25 26.32
C ASP A 22 -0.80 3.78 26.24
N SER A 23 0.51 3.53 26.10
CA SER A 23 1.16 2.20 26.02
C SER A 23 0.29 1.11 25.36
N TYR A 24 -0.12 1.32 24.11
CA TYR A 24 -0.85 0.31 23.35
C TYR A 24 0.15 -0.73 22.81
N SER A 25 0.06 -1.97 23.29
CA SER A 25 1.05 -3.02 23.03
C SER A 25 0.56 -4.12 22.08
N VAL A 26 -0.58 -3.94 21.41
CA VAL A 26 -1.05 -4.95 20.45
C VAL A 26 -0.17 -4.87 19.21
N VAL A 27 0.65 -5.89 19.03
CA VAL A 27 1.45 -6.11 17.82
C VAL A 27 0.88 -7.33 17.13
N HIS A 28 0.20 -7.12 16.01
CA HIS A 28 -0.29 -8.20 15.15
C HIS A 28 0.02 -7.86 13.71
N ARG A 29 0.89 -8.64 13.05
CA ARG A 29 1.38 -8.34 11.69
C ARG A 29 0.35 -8.59 10.58
N GLY A 30 -0.89 -8.94 10.94
CA GLY A 30 -2.00 -9.03 9.98
C GLY A 30 -1.78 -10.16 8.98
N LEU A 31 -1.99 -9.83 7.71
CA LEU A 31 -1.79 -10.74 6.58
C LEU A 31 -0.38 -11.33 6.55
N GLU A 32 0.65 -10.56 6.95
CA GLU A 32 2.02 -11.07 7.01
C GLU A 32 2.14 -12.25 7.98
N GLN A 33 1.57 -12.14 9.19
CA GLN A 33 1.62 -13.23 10.17
C GLN A 33 0.89 -14.47 9.63
N PHE A 34 -0.33 -14.27 9.10
CA PHE A 34 -1.11 -15.35 8.53
C PHE A 34 -0.36 -16.12 7.43
N LEU A 35 0.31 -15.41 6.51
CA LEU A 35 1.07 -16.05 5.43
C LEU A 35 2.34 -16.77 5.93
N ILE A 36 3.00 -16.23 6.96
CA ILE A 36 4.14 -16.89 7.60
C ILE A 36 3.69 -18.17 8.28
N ASP A 37 2.57 -18.14 9.01
CA ASP A 37 2.00 -19.29 9.71
C ASP A 37 1.57 -20.40 8.73
N ASP A 38 1.20 -20.04 7.50
CA ASP A 38 0.91 -20.96 6.39
C ASP A 38 2.19 -21.47 5.67
N GLY A 39 3.38 -21.17 6.20
CA GLY A 39 4.66 -21.68 5.70
C GLY A 39 5.22 -20.92 4.49
N HIS A 40 4.87 -19.64 4.32
CA HIS A 40 5.45 -18.78 3.28
C HIS A 40 6.58 -17.88 3.79
N THR A 41 7.48 -17.50 2.90
CA THR A 41 8.50 -16.48 3.16
C THR A 41 7.96 -15.13 2.75
N VAL A 42 7.80 -14.21 3.70
CA VAL A 42 7.19 -12.90 3.44
C VAL A 42 8.20 -11.76 3.58
N THR A 43 8.28 -10.93 2.54
CA THR A 43 9.00 -9.64 2.54
C THR A 43 7.99 -8.52 2.64
N ASN A 44 7.77 -7.98 3.84
CA ASN A 44 6.84 -6.86 4.04
C ASN A 44 7.59 -5.52 4.04
N LYS A 45 7.35 -4.71 3.02
CA LYS A 45 7.88 -3.34 2.89
C LYS A 45 6.81 -2.28 3.17
N SER A 46 5.61 -2.67 3.61
CA SER A 46 4.55 -1.72 3.96
C SER A 46 4.97 -0.84 5.14
N ARG A 47 4.58 0.44 5.14
CA ARG A 47 4.84 1.38 6.25
C ARG A 47 3.70 2.37 6.42
N SER A 48 3.44 2.78 7.66
CA SER A 48 2.55 3.90 7.96
C SER A 48 2.96 5.15 7.16
N SER A 49 1.97 5.90 6.72
CA SER A 49 2.16 7.12 5.93
C SER A 49 2.89 6.95 4.59
N LYS A 50 3.15 5.74 4.10
CA LYS A 50 3.58 5.55 2.71
C LYS A 50 2.41 5.81 1.77
N GLY A 51 2.67 6.61 0.74
CA GLY A 51 1.80 6.72 -0.41
C GLY A 51 2.13 5.70 -1.49
N ASN A 52 1.39 5.79 -2.59
CA ASN A 52 1.48 4.89 -3.73
C ASN A 52 2.82 5.07 -4.47
N GLY A 53 3.35 6.30 -4.57
CA GLY A 53 4.63 6.59 -5.20
C GLY A 53 5.80 5.84 -4.54
N LYS A 54 5.95 5.98 -3.22
CA LYS A 54 6.98 5.24 -2.46
C LYS A 54 6.81 3.72 -2.55
N THR A 55 5.58 3.25 -2.70
CA THR A 55 5.29 1.82 -2.87
C THR A 55 5.77 1.33 -4.24
N TYR A 56 5.58 2.12 -5.30
CA TYR A 56 6.12 1.84 -6.62
C TYR A 56 7.66 1.78 -6.61
N ASP A 57 8.32 2.76 -6.00
CA ASP A 57 9.80 2.81 -5.99
C ASP A 57 10.39 1.54 -5.35
N LEU A 58 9.81 1.09 -4.23
CA LEU A 58 10.23 -0.13 -3.54
C LEU A 58 9.90 -1.42 -4.27
N LEU A 59 8.91 -1.40 -5.17
CA LEU A 59 8.59 -2.52 -6.04
C LEU A 59 9.55 -2.60 -7.22
N ALA A 60 9.93 -1.46 -7.79
CA ALA A 60 10.88 -1.38 -8.90
C ALA A 60 12.28 -1.91 -8.50
N GLU A 61 12.62 -1.82 -7.22
CA GLU A 61 13.87 -2.33 -6.63
C GLU A 61 13.70 -3.71 -5.96
N ALA A 62 12.52 -4.31 -6.00
CA ALA A 62 12.26 -5.57 -5.30
C ALA A 62 12.96 -6.75 -6.00
N ASP A 63 13.56 -7.64 -5.19
CA ASP A 63 13.94 -8.96 -5.66
C ASP A 63 12.74 -9.73 -6.21
N GLU A 64 12.98 -10.79 -6.99
CA GLU A 64 11.92 -11.63 -7.53
C GLU A 64 11.13 -12.36 -6.43
N HIS A 65 9.80 -12.29 -6.47
CA HIS A 65 8.87 -13.01 -5.59
C HIS A 65 7.82 -13.73 -6.44
N ASP A 66 7.24 -14.80 -5.91
CA ASP A 66 6.18 -15.57 -6.58
C ASP A 66 4.87 -14.76 -6.66
N VAL A 67 4.63 -13.94 -5.63
CA VAL A 67 3.41 -13.14 -5.49
C VAL A 67 3.75 -11.76 -4.93
N TYR A 68 3.15 -10.72 -5.50
CA TYR A 68 3.23 -9.35 -5.00
C TYR A 68 1.83 -8.88 -4.60
N ILE A 69 1.67 -8.47 -3.35
CA ILE A 69 0.41 -7.95 -2.79
C ILE A 69 0.62 -6.48 -2.42
N ILE A 70 -0.23 -5.60 -2.92
CA ILE A 70 -0.13 -4.16 -2.69
C ILE A 70 -1.40 -3.61 -2.10
N PHE A 71 -1.29 -3.00 -0.92
CA PHE A 71 -2.36 -2.25 -0.31
C PHE A 71 -2.40 -0.84 -0.91
N GLN A 72 -3.41 -0.60 -1.75
CA GLN A 72 -3.71 0.69 -2.36
C GLN A 72 -4.11 1.69 -1.26
N THR A 73 -3.44 2.85 -1.25
CA THR A 73 -3.84 3.98 -0.41
C THR A 73 -4.36 5.13 -1.26
N VAL A 74 -4.77 6.22 -0.61
CA VAL A 74 -5.24 7.44 -1.29
C VAL A 74 -4.11 8.02 -2.15
N SER A 75 -4.29 8.10 -3.47
CA SER A 75 -3.27 8.56 -4.42
C SER A 75 -2.87 10.03 -4.24
N LEU A 76 -3.75 10.86 -3.67
CA LEU A 76 -3.42 12.23 -3.29
C LEU A 76 -2.45 12.34 -2.10
N ARG A 77 -2.20 11.26 -1.35
CA ARG A 77 -1.31 11.26 -0.18
C ARG A 77 0.11 11.72 -0.52
N ASP A 78 0.60 11.42 -1.72
CA ASP A 78 1.94 11.81 -2.18
C ASP A 78 2.01 13.25 -2.71
N ASN A 79 0.87 13.96 -2.82
CA ASN A 79 0.74 15.27 -3.45
C ASN A 79 0.20 16.31 -2.46
N LEU A 80 0.96 16.57 -1.39
CA LEU A 80 0.53 17.44 -0.27
C LEU A 80 0.31 18.91 -0.68
N GLU A 81 0.94 19.38 -1.75
CA GLU A 81 0.78 20.76 -2.27
C GLU A 81 -0.65 21.06 -2.73
N TRP A 82 -1.45 20.02 -3.00
CA TRP A 82 -2.83 20.17 -3.41
C TRP A 82 -3.79 20.42 -2.24
N GLN A 83 -3.38 20.24 -0.98
CA GLN A 83 -4.30 20.36 0.16
C GLN A 83 -4.90 21.77 0.35
N SER A 84 -4.30 22.80 -0.25
CA SER A 84 -4.70 24.20 -0.05
C SER A 84 -5.67 24.77 -1.10
N LEU A 85 -6.03 24.04 -2.17
CA LEU A 85 -6.69 24.67 -3.34
C LEU A 85 -7.83 23.88 -4.01
N ILE A 86 -8.55 23.00 -3.30
CA ILE A 86 -9.46 22.09 -3.98
C ILE A 86 -10.86 22.01 -3.37
N THR A 87 -11.90 22.16 -4.20
CA THR A 87 -13.26 21.76 -3.82
C THR A 87 -13.32 20.25 -3.63
N TRP A 88 -14.30 19.72 -2.89
CA TRP A 88 -14.43 18.25 -2.75
C TRP A 88 -14.49 17.51 -4.10
N LYS A 89 -15.11 18.12 -5.11
CA LYS A 89 -15.22 17.55 -6.46
C LYS A 89 -13.85 17.43 -7.13
N ASP A 90 -13.06 18.49 -7.05
CA ASP A 90 -11.74 18.53 -7.67
C ASP A 90 -10.79 17.55 -6.94
N PHE A 91 -10.95 17.34 -5.63
CA PHE A 91 -10.20 16.33 -4.86
C PHE A 91 -10.49 14.93 -5.40
N ILE A 92 -11.77 14.59 -5.57
CA ILE A 92 -12.17 13.29 -6.11
C ILE A 92 -11.60 13.09 -7.52
N ASN A 93 -11.72 14.09 -8.39
CA ASN A 93 -11.24 13.98 -9.77
C ASN A 93 -9.72 13.79 -9.81
N ARG A 94 -8.97 14.58 -9.05
CA ARG A 94 -7.51 14.48 -9.02
C ARG A 94 -7.05 13.15 -8.41
N ASN A 95 -7.73 12.65 -7.38
CA ASN A 95 -7.42 11.34 -6.81
C ASN A 95 -7.62 10.21 -7.83
N LYS A 96 -8.70 10.28 -8.64
CA LYS A 96 -8.97 9.31 -9.72
C LYS A 96 -7.88 9.32 -10.79
N GLU A 97 -7.46 10.50 -11.24
CA GLU A 97 -6.37 10.65 -12.21
C GLU A 97 -5.07 10.03 -11.69
N LEU A 98 -4.65 10.40 -10.48
CA LEU A 98 -3.43 9.90 -9.87
C LEU A 98 -3.48 8.39 -9.62
N LYS A 99 -4.66 7.85 -9.28
CA LYS A 99 -4.86 6.40 -9.15
C LYS A 99 -4.69 5.69 -10.49
N ALA A 100 -5.28 6.20 -11.56
CA ALA A 100 -5.11 5.64 -12.90
C ALA A 100 -3.64 5.68 -13.35
N GLU A 101 -2.93 6.78 -13.08
CA GLU A 101 -1.49 6.89 -13.33
C GLU A 101 -0.69 5.85 -12.54
N PHE A 102 -1.03 5.64 -11.27
CA PHE A 102 -0.38 4.64 -10.43
C PHE A 102 -0.59 3.21 -10.97
N TYR A 103 -1.81 2.84 -11.34
CA TYR A 103 -2.07 1.52 -11.93
C TYR A 103 -1.36 1.31 -13.26
N LYS A 104 -1.27 2.35 -14.10
CA LYS A 104 -0.47 2.31 -15.32
C LYS A 104 1.02 2.10 -15.03
N LYS A 105 1.55 2.69 -13.96
CA LYS A 105 2.94 2.43 -13.53
C LYS A 105 3.10 0.98 -13.05
N LEU A 106 2.18 0.49 -12.22
CA LEU A 106 2.24 -0.89 -11.74
C LEU A 106 2.18 -1.91 -12.88
N SER A 107 1.33 -1.69 -13.90
CA SER A 107 1.21 -2.60 -15.04
C SER A 107 2.43 -2.60 -15.98
N SER A 108 3.32 -1.61 -15.85
CA SER A 108 4.59 -1.58 -16.58
C SER A 108 5.69 -2.45 -15.95
N LEU A 109 5.48 -2.90 -14.71
CA LEU A 109 6.42 -3.78 -14.02
C LEU A 109 6.29 -5.21 -14.55
N PRO A 110 7.40 -5.99 -14.63
CA PRO A 110 7.40 -7.32 -15.21
C PRO A 110 6.73 -8.39 -14.33
N MET A 111 6.35 -8.04 -13.10
CA MET A 111 5.70 -8.96 -12.17
C MET A 111 4.18 -8.82 -12.16
N LYS A 112 3.49 -9.92 -11.83
CA LYS A 112 2.06 -9.90 -11.56
C LYS A 112 1.79 -9.34 -10.16
N ILE A 113 1.01 -8.26 -10.11
CA ILE A 113 0.69 -7.55 -8.87
C ILE A 113 -0.78 -7.73 -8.51
N HIS A 114 -1.05 -8.13 -7.27
CA HIS A 114 -2.38 -8.23 -6.69
C HIS A 114 -2.66 -7.00 -5.84
N ILE A 115 -3.64 -6.20 -6.24
CA ILE A 115 -3.99 -4.96 -5.52
C ILE A 115 -5.16 -5.22 -4.57
N LEU A 116 -4.98 -4.86 -3.31
CA LEU A 116 -6.00 -4.86 -2.26
C LEU A 116 -6.31 -3.43 -1.85
N GLY A 117 -7.56 -3.14 -1.49
CA GLY A 117 -7.92 -1.84 -0.95
C GLY A 117 -7.40 -1.67 0.48
N GLY A 118 -6.63 -0.62 0.72
CA GLY A 118 -6.31 -0.12 2.07
C GLY A 118 -7.23 1.04 2.42
N LEU A 119 -6.75 2.27 2.23
CA LEU A 119 -7.54 3.49 2.46
C LEU A 119 -8.41 3.94 1.28
N GLU A 120 -8.25 3.31 0.12
CA GLU A 120 -9.10 3.56 -1.05
C GLU A 120 -9.66 2.24 -1.59
N LYS A 121 -10.91 2.28 -2.04
CA LYS A 121 -11.56 1.14 -2.67
C LYS A 121 -10.97 0.89 -4.06
N VAL A 122 -10.64 -0.36 -4.32
CA VAL A 122 -10.20 -0.83 -5.64
C VAL A 122 -11.42 -1.33 -6.40
N HIS A 123 -11.63 -0.82 -7.61
CA HIS A 123 -12.69 -1.29 -8.50
C HIS A 123 -12.09 -2.08 -9.66
N LYS A 124 -12.75 -3.19 -10.05
CA LYS A 124 -12.21 -4.11 -11.07
C LYS A 124 -12.07 -3.49 -12.45
N ASP A 125 -12.90 -2.51 -12.77
CA ASP A 125 -12.92 -1.75 -14.02
C ASP A 125 -11.79 -0.70 -14.10
N GLU A 126 -11.04 -0.49 -13.02
CA GLU A 126 -9.91 0.44 -12.97
C GLU A 126 -8.54 -0.25 -13.16
N LEU A 127 -8.50 -1.60 -13.12
CA LEU A 127 -7.28 -2.42 -13.11
C LEU A 127 -6.84 -2.89 -14.50
#